data_AF-A0A2M7GZH3-F1
#
_entry.id   AF-A0A2M7GZH3-F1
#
_cell.length_a   1.000
_cell.length_b   1.000
_cell.length_c   1.000
_cell.angle_alpha   90.00
_cell.angle_beta   90.00
_cell.angle_gamma   90.00
#
_symmetry.space_group_name_H-M   'P 1'
#
loop_
_entity.id
_entity.type
_entity.pdbx_description
1 polymer ?
#
loop_
_entity_poly.entity_id
_entity_poly.type
_entity_poly.pdbx_seq_one_letter_code
_entity_poly.pdbx_strand_id
1 'polypeptide(L)'
;TVLMVLGTLSMVAGGLLAIGQNDFKRLLAYSSISQIGYIVLAIGIGTPLAILGGLFHLFNHAIFKSLLFLNSGAVEYATGTRDLRKMGG
;
A
#
# COMPACT_ATOMS: atom_id res chain seq x y z
N THR A 1 4.03 -8.22 -20.87
CA THR A 1 2.62 -8.64 -20.65
C THR A 1 2.38 -9.28 -19.29
N VAL A 2 3.15 -10.31 -18.90
CA VAL A 2 2.97 -11.00 -17.59
C VAL A 2 3.01 -10.03 -16.40
N LEU A 3 4.02 -9.14 -16.35
CA LEU A 3 4.13 -8.15 -15.27
C LEU A 3 2.95 -7.18 -15.21
N MET A 4 2.40 -6.76 -16.35
CA MET A 4 1.22 -5.88 -16.38
C MET A 4 0.02 -6.59 -15.75
N VAL A 5 -0.24 -7.84 -16.16
CA VAL A 5 -1.37 -8.62 -15.62
C VAL A 5 -1.21 -8.85 -14.12
N LEU A 6 -0.03 -9.31 -13.67
CA LEU A 6 0.22 -9.55 -12.25
C LEU A 6 0.21 -8.26 -11.42
N GLY A 7 0.77 -7.17 -11.95
CA GLY A 7 0.76 -5.85 -11.33
C GLY A 7 -0.67 -5.34 -11.12
N THR A 8 -1.50 -5.37 -12.17
CA THR A 8 -2.91 -4.97 -12.10
C THR A 8 -3.72 -5.87 -11.16
N LEU A 9 -3.53 -7.20 -11.20
CA LEU A 9 -4.23 -8.11 -10.29
C LEU A 9 -3.83 -7.85 -8.84
N SER A 10 -2.55 -7.71 -8.55
CA SER A 10 -2.04 -7.40 -7.20
C SER A 10 -2.56 -6.05 -6.70
N MET A 11 -2.56 -5.04 -7.57
CA MET A 11 -3.08 -3.71 -7.31
C MET A 11 -4.55 -3.75 -6.84
N VAL A 12 -5.41 -4.41 -7.61
CA VAL A 12 -6.85 -4.52 -7.33
C VAL A 12 -7.10 -5.40 -6.11
N ALA A 13 -6.47 -6.57 -6.04
CA ALA A 13 -6.64 -7.50 -4.93
C ALA A 13 -6.21 -6.87 -3.59
N GLY A 14 -5.05 -6.21 -3.54
CA GLY A 14 -4.58 -5.50 -2.36
C GLY A 14 -5.53 -4.39 -1.92
N GLY A 15 -6.11 -3.64 -2.87
CA GLY A 15 -7.09 -2.60 -2.58
C GLY A 15 -8.39 -3.16 -1.99
N LEU A 16 -8.96 -4.19 -2.62
CA LEU A 16 -10.19 -4.83 -2.15
C LEU A 16 -10.02 -5.49 -0.78
N LEU A 17 -8.90 -6.18 -0.56
CA LEU A 17 -8.61 -6.83 0.72
C LEU A 17 -8.37 -5.81 1.84
N ALA A 18 -7.93 -4.58 1.53
CA ALA A 18 -7.73 -3.53 2.52
C ALA A 18 -9.06 -2.97 3.08
N ILE A 19 -10.09 -2.81 2.25
CA ILE A 19 -11.38 -2.18 2.64
C ILE A 19 -12.04 -2.91 3.82
N GLY A 20 -11.93 -4.24 3.87
CA GLY A 20 -12.54 -5.05 4.92
C GLY A 20 -11.72 -5.22 6.21
N GLN A 21 -10.56 -4.57 6.33
CA GLN A 21 -9.68 -4.79 7.48
C GLN A 21 -10.04 -3.88 8.67
N ASN A 22 -10.33 -4.51 9.81
CA ASN A 22 -10.50 -3.80 11.08
C ASN A 22 -9.16 -3.59 11.83
N ASP A 23 -8.11 -4.35 11.51
CA ASP A 23 -6.77 -4.10 12.03
C ASP A 23 -6.07 -3.06 11.16
N PHE A 24 -5.79 -1.86 11.68
CA PHE A 24 -5.27 -0.77 10.85
C PHE A 24 -3.89 -1.05 10.27
N LYS A 25 -3.01 -1.77 10.98
CA LYS A 25 -1.68 -2.14 10.44
C LYS A 25 -1.82 -3.16 9.31
N ARG A 26 -2.79 -4.07 9.39
CA ARG A 26 -3.13 -5.01 8.31
C ARG A 26 -3.76 -4.29 7.12
N LEU A 27 -4.63 -3.32 7.36
CA LEU A 27 -5.14 -2.40 6.33
C LEU A 27 -3.98 -1.69 5.62
N LEU A 28 -3.02 -1.14 6.38
CA LEU A 28 -1.83 -0.50 5.85
C LEU A 28 -0.97 -1.47 5.04
N ALA A 29 -0.86 -2.74 5.45
CA ALA A 29 -0.11 -3.75 4.70
C ALA A 29 -0.76 -4.08 3.35
N TYR A 30 -2.07 -4.32 3.30
CA TYR A 30 -2.77 -4.60 2.04
C TYR A 30 -2.77 -3.41 1.08
N SER A 31 -2.91 -2.20 1.61
CA SER A 31 -2.75 -1.01 0.77
C SER A 31 -1.32 -0.83 0.27
N SER A 32 -0.27 -1.32 0.96
CA SER A 32 1.08 -1.39 0.38
C SER A 32 1.18 -2.36 -0.79
N ILE A 33 0.56 -3.54 -0.69
CA ILE A 33 0.49 -4.50 -1.82
C ILE A 33 -0.15 -3.84 -3.04
N SER A 34 -1.23 -3.08 -2.82
CA SER A 34 -1.92 -2.36 -3.90
C SER A 34 -1.00 -1.35 -4.61
N GLN A 35 -0.26 -0.54 -3.83
CA GLN A 35 0.65 0.47 -4.36
C GLN A 35 1.89 -0.12 -5.05
N ILE A 36 2.41 -1.25 -4.57
CA ILE A 36 3.47 -2.00 -5.26
C ILE A 36 2.94 -2.55 -6.60
N GLY A 37 1.66 -2.93 -6.68
CA GLY A 37 1.00 -3.31 -7.93
C GLY A 37 1.09 -2.22 -9.01
N TYR A 38 0.89 -0.94 -8.66
CA TYR A 38 1.08 0.19 -9.59
C TYR A 38 2.52 0.26 -10.13
N ILE A 39 3.52 0.04 -9.27
CA ILE A 39 4.94 0.09 -9.63
C ILE A 39 5.29 -1.06 -10.58
N VAL A 40 4.81 -2.27 -10.29
CA VAL A 40 5.01 -3.45 -11.15
C VAL A 40 4.32 -3.28 -12.49
N LEU A 41 3.11 -2.72 -12.52
CA LEU A 41 2.39 -2.38 -13.75
C LEU A 41 3.18 -1.38 -14.59
N ALA A 42 3.71 -0.31 -13.98
CA ALA A 42 4.51 0.70 -14.64
C ALA A 42 5.79 0.12 -15.27
N ILE A 43 6.49 -0.76 -14.56
CA ILE A 43 7.64 -1.52 -15.09
C ILE A 43 7.19 -2.43 -16.25
N GLY A 44 6.04 -3.09 -16.12
CA GLY A 44 5.48 -3.97 -17.15
C GLY A 44 5.08 -3.26 -18.45
N ILE A 45 4.70 -1.97 -18.38
CA ILE A 45 4.43 -1.11 -19.55
C ILE A 45 5.73 -0.80 -20.30
N GLY A 46 6.86 -0.64 -19.59
CA GLY A 46 8.21 -0.63 -20.17
C GLY A 46 8.60 0.62 -20.97
N THR A 47 7.72 1.63 -21.08
CA THR A 47 8.10 2.90 -21.70
C THR A 47 8.96 3.74 -20.73
N PRO A 48 9.85 4.62 -21.24
CA PRO A 48 10.68 5.46 -20.38
C PRO A 48 9.86 6.29 -19.38
N LEU A 49 8.73 6.86 -19.84
CA LEU A 49 7.83 7.65 -18.99
C LEU A 49 7.13 6.79 -17.93
N ALA A 50 6.69 5.57 -18.28
CA ALA A 50 6.07 4.66 -17.31
C ALA A 50 7.08 4.23 -16.23
N ILE A 51 8.31 3.88 -16.63
CA ILE A 51 9.37 3.50 -15.67
C ILE A 51 9.69 4.68 -14.74
N LEU A 52 9.85 5.89 -15.28
CA LEU A 52 10.09 7.09 -14.47
C LEU A 52 8.95 7.34 -13.48
N GLY A 53 7.69 7.24 -13.93
CA GLY A 53 6.52 7.38 -13.08
C GLY A 53 6.44 6.31 -11.99
N GLY A 54 6.77 5.05 -12.32
CA GLY A 54 6.83 3.95 -11.37
C GLY A 54 7.89 4.13 -10.29
N LEU A 55 9.08 4.63 -10.66
CA LEU A 55 10.16 4.92 -9.71
C LEU A 55 9.83 6.13 -8.83
N PHE A 56 9.24 7.18 -9.40
CA PHE A 56 8.76 8.32 -8.62
C PHE A 56 7.69 7.88 -7.61
N HIS A 57 6.75 7.05 -8.04
CA HIS A 57 5.71 6.49 -7.18
C HIS A 57 6.30 5.60 -6.08
N LEU A 58 7.32 4.78 -6.39
CA LEU A 58 8.06 3.98 -5.41
C LEU A 58 8.66 4.85 -4.30
N PHE A 59 9.34 5.93 -4.67
CA PHE A 59 9.95 6.85 -3.71
C PHE A 59 8.90 7.51 -2.82
N ASN A 60 7.84 8.07 -3.42
CA ASN A 60 6.73 8.66 -2.67
C ASN A 60 6.05 7.64 -1.74
N HIS A 61 5.81 6.44 -2.24
CA HIS A 61 5.21 5.34 -1.48
C HIS A 61 6.06 4.95 -0.27
N ALA A 62 7.37 4.81 -0.44
CA ALA A 62 8.28 4.43 0.64
C ALA A 62 8.26 5.45 1.78
N ILE A 63 8.30 6.75 1.46
CA ILE A 63 8.23 7.82 2.46
C ILE A 63 6.87 7.80 3.17
N PHE A 64 5.79 7.86 2.39
CA PHE A 64 4.43 7.90 2.91
C PHE A 64 4.11 6.70 3.80
N LYS A 65 4.46 5.49 3.37
CA LYS A 65 4.21 4.28 4.18
C LYS A 65 5.09 4.19 5.41
N SER A 66 6.34 4.60 5.34
CA SER A 66 7.20 4.60 6.53
C SER A 66 6.61 5.50 7.62
N LEU A 67 6.12 6.68 7.26
CA LEU A 67 5.46 7.60 8.18
C LEU A 67 4.13 7.04 8.70
N LEU A 68 3.29 6.44 7.83
CA LEU A 68 2.05 5.82 8.27
C LEU A 68 2.30 4.66 9.24
N PHE A 69 3.27 3.78 8.96
CA PHE A 69 3.59 2.68 9.85
C PHE A 69 4.18 3.16 11.17
N LEU A 70 5.02 4.19 11.16
CA LEU A 70 5.53 4.83 12.38
C LEU A 70 4.39 5.38 13.24
N ASN A 71 3.49 6.18 12.65
CA ASN A 71 2.32 6.74 13.34
C ASN A 71 1.39 5.63 13.86
N SER A 72 1.16 4.60 13.05
CA SER A 72 0.38 3.42 13.44
C SER A 72 0.98 2.72 14.66
N GLY A 73 2.31 2.67 14.76
CA GLY A 73 3.03 2.14 15.92
C GLY A 73 2.85 3.01 17.15
N ALA A 74 2.91 4.34 17.00
CA ALA A 74 2.66 5.27 18.09
C ALA A 74 1.21 5.17 18.63
N VAL A 75 0.22 5.04 17.74
CA VAL A 75 -1.20 4.86 18.13
C VAL A 75 -1.41 3.53 18.85
N GLU A 76 -0.85 2.43 18.34
CA GLU A 76 -0.91 1.14 19.02
C GLU A 76 -0.27 1.21 20.41
N TYR A 77 0.89 1.85 20.51
CA TYR A 77 1.59 2.02 21.78
C TYR A 77 0.76 2.80 22.81
N ALA A 78 0.07 3.87 22.37
CA ALA A 78 -0.75 4.70 23.25
C ALA A 78 -2.10 4.04 23.64
N THR A 79 -2.70 3.25 22.74
CA THR A 79 -4.06 2.69 22.93
C THR A 79 -4.07 1.22 23.37
N GLY A 80 -2.95 0.51 23.20
CA GLY A 80 -2.84 -0.93 23.47
C GLY A 80 -3.64 -1.81 22.51
N THR A 81 -4.21 -1.26 21.43
CA THR A 81 -5.01 -2.04 20.47
C THR A 81 -4.71 -1.64 19.02
N ARG A 82 -5.07 -2.53 18.11
CA ARG A 82 -4.98 -2.33 16.65
C ARG A 82 -6.33 -2.31 15.95
N ASP A 83 -7.39 -2.56 16.71
CA ASP A 83 -8.75 -2.70 16.20
C ASP A 83 -9.40 -1.33 16.03
N LEU A 84 -9.59 -0.92 14.79
CA LEU A 84 -10.22 0.35 14.41
C LEU A 84 -11.62 0.52 15.02
N ARG A 85 -12.35 -0.57 15.27
CA ARG A 85 -13.69 -0.51 15.87
C ARG A 85 -13.69 -0.09 17.34
N LYS A 86 -12.52 -0.22 17.99
CA LYS A 86 -12.29 0.22 19.38
C LYS A 86 -11.65 1.60 19.45
N MET A 87 -11.32 2.17 18.29
CA MET A 87 -10.77 3.51 18.16
C MET A 87 -11.87 4.46 17.71
N GLY A 88 -11.83 5.70 18.18
CA GLY A 88 -12.83 6.70 17.88
C GLY A 88 -12.18 8.06 17.68
N GLY A 89 -12.65 8.76 16.65
CA GLY A 89 -12.20 10.07 16.18
C GLY A 89 -13.03 10.46 14.97
#